data_AF-C7BL32-F1
#
_entry.id   AF-C7BL32-F1
#
_cell.length_a   1.000
_cell.length_b   1.000
_cell.length_c   1.000
_cell.angle_alpha   90.00
_cell.angle_beta   90.00
_cell.angle_gamma   90.00
#
_symmetry.space_group_name_H-M   'P 1'
#
loop_
_entity.id
_entity.type
_entity.pdbx_description
1 polymer ?
#
loop_
_entity_poly.entity_id
_entity_poly.type
_entity_poly.pdbx_seq_one_letter_code
_entity_poly.pdbx_strand_id
1 'polypeptide(L)' 'MLETLDVVKELAELTAAHTHHNTGTPENASAIRSTAYKSDGLKQKYLPVIG' A
#
# COMPACT_ATOMS: atom_id res chain seq x y z
N MET A 1 6.06 -0.31 -14.79
CA MET A 1 4.63 -0.44 -14.38
C MET A 1 4.42 -1.41 -13.21
N LEU A 2 5.16 -2.52 -13.13
CA LEU A 2 5.09 -3.37 -11.92
C LEU A 2 5.78 -2.70 -10.73
N GLU A 3 6.89 -2.01 -10.95
CA GLU A 3 7.58 -1.21 -9.91
C GLU A 3 6.73 -0.08 -9.35
N THR A 4 5.84 0.52 -10.16
CA THR A 4 4.90 1.53 -9.66
C THR A 4 3.87 0.95 -8.69
N LEU A 5 3.54 -0.35 -8.80
CA LEU A 5 2.69 -1.03 -7.80
C LEU A 5 3.42 -1.21 -6.47
N ASP A 6 4.74 -1.46 -6.51
CA ASP A 6 5.58 -1.54 -5.31
C ASP A 6 5.66 -0.18 -4.61
N VAL A 7 5.85 0.92 -5.36
CA VAL A 7 5.84 2.29 -4.81
C VAL A 7 4.48 2.65 -4.19
N VAL A 8 3.37 2.28 -4.84
CA VAL A 8 2.03 2.54 -4.28
C VAL A 8 1.80 1.74 -3.00
N LYS A 9 2.32 0.51 -2.92
CA LYS A 9 2.28 -0.29 -1.69
C LYS A 9 3.09 0.36 -0.57
N GLU A 10 4.33 0.75 -0.84
CA GLU A 10 5.19 1.44 0.12
C GLU A 10 4.53 2.73 0.64
N LEU A 11 3.98 3.54 -0.26
CA LEU A 11 3.27 4.77 0.10
C LEU A 11 2.07 4.48 1.03
N ALA A 12 1.28 3.45 0.73
CA ALA A 12 0.15 3.06 1.58
C ALA A 12 0.62 2.58 2.96
N GLU A 13 1.71 1.79 3.04
CA GLU A 13 2.26 1.32 4.31
C GLU A 13 2.79 2.48 5.16
N LEU A 14 3.55 3.41 4.58
CA LEU A 14 4.04 4.62 5.26
C LEU A 14 2.87 5.48 5.76
N THR A 15 1.85 5.66 4.91
CA THR A 15 0.65 6.43 5.27
C THR A 15 -0.12 5.74 6.41
N ALA A 16 -0.17 4.41 6.47
CA ALA A 16 -0.83 3.70 7.56
C ALA A 16 0.00 3.65 8.86
N ALA A 17 1.31 3.91 8.78
CA ALA A 17 2.23 3.82 9.91
C ALA A 17 2.59 5.18 10.52
N HIS A 18 2.29 6.29 9.85
CA HIS A 18 2.59 7.61 10.40
C HIS A 18 1.85 7.85 11.71
N THR A 19 2.46 8.63 12.60
CA THR A 19 1.91 8.98 13.91
C THR A 19 2.26 10.43 14.24
N HIS A 20 1.38 11.10 14.96
CA HIS A 20 1.62 12.45 15.48
C HIS A 20 1.56 12.44 17.01
N HIS A 21 2.36 13.32 17.65
CA HIS A 21 2.48 13.39 19.12
C HIS A 21 1.14 13.52 19.87
N ASN A 22 0.13 14.18 19.29
CA ASN A 22 -1.15 14.47 19.95
C ASN A 22 -2.35 13.73 19.35
N THR A 23 -2.17 13.01 18.24
CA THR A 23 -3.28 12.35 17.51
C THR A 23 -3.06 10.84 17.39
N GLY A 24 -1.81 10.37 17.53
CA GLY A 24 -1.48 8.97 17.34
C GLY A 24 -1.52 8.53 15.88
N THR A 25 -1.82 7.26 15.65
CA THR A 25 -1.94 6.64 14.32
C THR A 25 -3.29 6.96 13.66
N PRO A 26 -3.38 6.95 12.31
CA PRO A 26 -4.64 7.12 11.60
C PRO A 26 -5.71 6.08 12.00
N GLU A 27 -6.95 6.53 12.18
CA GLU A 27 -8.08 5.65 12.52
C GLU A 27 -8.38 4.62 11.42
N ASN A 28 -8.08 4.97 10.15
CA ASN A 28 -8.27 4.11 8.99
C ASN A 28 -7.01 3.32 8.61
N ALA A 29 -5.99 3.26 9.47
CA ALA A 29 -4.71 2.61 9.16
C ALA A 29 -4.87 1.15 8.70
N SER A 30 -5.83 0.40 9.25
CA SER A 30 -6.12 -0.96 8.79
C SER A 30 -6.66 -0.98 7.36
N ALA A 31 -7.57 -0.07 7.00
CA ALA A 31 -8.14 0.01 5.66
C ALA A 31 -7.09 0.44 4.62
N ILE A 32 -6.18 1.34 5.02
CA ILE A 32 -5.04 1.75 4.18
C ILE A 32 -4.09 0.57 3.94
N ARG A 33 -3.70 -0.19 4.98
CA ARG A 33 -2.89 -1.41 4.81
C ARG A 33 -3.58 -2.44 3.91
N SER A 34 -4.89 -2.64 4.08
CA SER A 34 -5.66 -3.51 3.19
C SER A 34 -5.63 -3.06 1.72
N THR A 35 -5.50 -1.76 1.47
CA THR A 35 -5.33 -1.24 0.10
C THR A 35 -3.94 -1.56 -0.45
N ALA A 36 -2.90 -1.53 0.39
CA ALA A 36 -1.54 -1.92 0.00
C ALA A 36 -1.49 -3.36 -0.55
N TYR A 37 -2.21 -4.30 0.07
CA TYR A 37 -2.31 -5.68 -0.40
C TYR A 37 -3.01 -5.85 -1.75
N LYS A 38 -3.83 -4.88 -2.18
CA LYS A 38 -4.41 -4.90 -3.54
C LYS A 38 -3.32 -4.75 -4.61
N SER A 39 -2.25 -4.00 -4.34
CA SER A 39 -1.11 -3.86 -5.25
C SER A 39 -0.41 -5.19 -5.49
N ASP A 40 -0.24 -6.03 -4.46
CA ASP A 40 0.32 -7.38 -4.62
C ASP A 40 -0.56 -8.24 -5.53
N GLY A 41 -1.89 -8.22 -5.30
CA GLY A 41 -2.84 -8.95 -6.15
C GLY A 41 -2.83 -8.49 -7.61
N LEU A 42 -2.73 -7.18 -7.86
CA LEU A 42 -2.60 -6.63 -9.20
C LEU A 42 -1.27 -7.03 -9.85
N LYS A 43 -0.16 -6.97 -9.11
CA LYS A 43 1.16 -7.39 -9.58
C LYS A 43 1.13 -8.85 -10.03
N GLN A 44 0.57 -9.75 -9.22
CA GLN A 44 0.42 -11.16 -9.58
C GLN A 44 -0.48 -11.37 -10.81
N LYS A 45 -1.60 -10.64 -10.90
CA LYS A 45 -2.54 -10.74 -12.02
C LYS A 45 -1.89 -10.33 -13.36
N TYR A 46 -1.06 -9.29 -13.35
CA TYR A 46 -0.52 -8.71 -14.58
C TYR A 46 0.90 -9.18 -14.91
N LEU A 47 1.63 -9.79 -13.98
CA LEU A 47 2.98 -10.34 -14.22
C LEU A 47 3.09 -11.18 -15.52
N PRO A 48 2.13 -12.06 -15.88
CA PRO A 48 2.24 -12.86 -17.10
C PRO A 48 2.05 -12.06 -18.41
N VAL A 49 1.56 -10.83 -18.33
CA VAL A 49 1.16 -10.01 -19.49
C VAL A 49 2.14 -8.87 -19.74
N ILE A 50 2.73 -8.32 -18.68
CA ILE A 50 3.59 -7.14 -18.73
C ILE A 50 4.94 -7.33 -18.00
N GLY A 51 5.29 -8.56 -17.64
CA GLY A 51 6.51 -8.94 -16.93
C GLY A 51 7.61 -9.43 -17.86
#